data_AF-A0A3D3Q6X6-F1
#
_entry.id   AF-A0A3D3Q6X6-F1
#
_cell.length_a   1.000
_cell.length_b   1.000
_cell.length_c   1.000
_cell.angle_alpha   90.00
_cell.angle_beta   90.00
_cell.angle_gamma   90.00
#
_symmetry.space_group_name_H-M   'P 1'
#
loop_
_entity.id
_entity.type
_entity.pdbx_description
1 polymer ?
#
loop_
_entity_poly.entity_id
_entity_poly.type
_entity_poly.pdbx_seq_one_letter_code
_entity_poly.pdbx_strand_id
1 'polypeptide(L)'
;MTAVQRSNDRRETMTETTASIAELLHEAGETHHRVYRIVDGADDDWASWYADWLIRLSELPTLLGTTPVRSELVWQLVQLDKDFTREAPGGRWEDYYAASLVSGRS
;
A
#
# COMPACT_ATOMS: atom_id res chain seq x y z
N MET A 1 -18.37 26.93 9.85
CA MET A 1 -18.43 25.51 9.42
C MET A 1 -18.66 24.63 10.64
N THR A 2 -19.67 23.77 10.62
CA THR A 2 -20.09 22.92 11.74
C THR A 2 -19.21 21.67 11.88
N ALA A 3 -19.17 21.06 13.07
CA ALA A 3 -18.35 19.88 13.36
C ALA A 3 -18.62 18.68 12.43
N VAL A 4 -19.86 18.53 11.95
CA VAL A 4 -20.27 17.48 11.00
C VAL A 4 -19.58 17.65 9.64
N GLN A 5 -19.48 18.89 9.14
CA GLN A 5 -18.85 19.18 7.84
C GLN A 5 -17.36 18.83 7.84
N ARG A 6 -16.63 19.11 8.94
CA ARG A 6 -15.21 18.73 9.09
C ARG A 6 -14.99 17.22 9.18
N SER A 7 -15.95 16.47 9.73
CA SER A 7 -15.83 15.02 9.83
C SER A 7 -16.10 14.35 8.49
N ASN A 8 -16.98 14.92 7.66
CA ASN A 8 -17.22 14.41 6.31
C ASN A 8 -16.04 14.70 5.38
N ASP A 9 -15.54 15.93 5.37
CA ASP A 9 -14.34 16.35 4.61
C ASP A 9 -13.10 15.47 4.89
N ARG A 10 -12.89 15.11 6.16
CA ARG A 10 -11.81 14.17 6.54
C ARG A 10 -12.00 12.75 6.04
N ARG A 11 -13.24 12.27 5.90
CA ARG A 11 -13.52 10.92 5.36
C ARG A 11 -13.35 10.88 3.84
N GLU A 12 -13.76 11.94 3.15
CA GLU A 12 -13.59 12.07 1.71
C GLU A 12 -12.09 12.10 1.36
N THR A 13 -11.30 12.94 2.05
CA THR A 13 -9.84 13.02 1.86
C THR A 13 -9.13 11.71 2.18
N MET A 14 -9.55 10.98 3.22
CA MET A 14 -9.01 9.64 3.51
C MET A 14 -9.36 8.61 2.42
N THR A 15 -10.57 8.66 1.87
CA THR A 15 -11.00 7.78 0.78
C THR A 15 -10.18 8.05 -0.48
N GLU A 16 -9.98 9.32 -0.82
CA GLU A 16 -9.15 9.72 -1.96
C GLU A 16 -7.68 9.30 -1.77
N THR A 17 -7.12 9.51 -0.58
CA THR A 17 -5.76 9.06 -0.24
C THR A 17 -5.62 7.54 -0.37
N THR A 18 -6.62 6.79 0.09
CA THR A 18 -6.64 5.32 -0.01
C THR A 18 -6.65 4.88 -1.47
N ALA A 19 -7.49 5.49 -2.31
CA ALA A 19 -7.54 5.19 -3.73
C ALA A 19 -6.21 5.51 -4.44
N SER A 20 -5.57 6.64 -4.12
CA SER A 20 -4.26 6.97 -4.66
C SER A 20 -3.18 5.97 -4.28
N ILE A 21 -3.16 5.50 -3.01
CA ILE A 21 -2.19 4.50 -2.57
C ILE A 21 -2.44 3.14 -3.24
N ALA A 22 -3.70 2.76 -3.48
CA ALA A 22 -4.02 1.53 -4.21
C ALA A 22 -3.46 1.56 -5.64
N GLU A 23 -3.55 2.70 -6.32
CA GLU A 23 -2.99 2.85 -7.67
C GLU A 23 -1.45 2.85 -7.66
N LEU A 24 -0.79 3.40 -6.63
CA LEU A 24 0.66 3.26 -6.46
C LEU A 24 1.09 1.80 -6.25
N LEU A 25 0.31 1.02 -5.50
CA LEU A 25 0.56 -0.41 -5.31
C LEU A 25 0.38 -1.18 -6.61
N HIS A 26 -0.61 -0.81 -7.41
CA HIS A 26 -0.82 -1.39 -8.73
C HIS A 26 0.37 -1.14 -9.66
N GLU A 27 0.82 0.11 -9.76
CA GLU A 27 1.98 0.50 -10.57
C GLU A 27 3.26 -0.21 -10.12
N ALA A 28 3.48 -0.31 -8.81
CA ALA A 28 4.59 -1.08 -8.24
C ALA A 28 4.54 -2.54 -8.72
N GLY A 29 3.37 -3.17 -8.69
CA GLY A 29 3.19 -4.55 -9.16
C GLY A 29 3.41 -4.73 -10.65
N GLU A 30 2.90 -3.82 -11.48
CA GLU A 30 3.18 -3.86 -12.93
C GLU A 30 4.67 -3.70 -13.23
N THR A 31 5.33 -2.78 -12.53
CA THR A 31 6.76 -2.52 -12.66
C THR A 31 7.58 -3.71 -12.20
N HIS A 32 7.23 -4.29 -11.05
CA HIS A 32 7.87 -5.49 -10.50
C HIS A 32 7.75 -6.66 -11.47
N HIS A 33 6.56 -6.96 -11.97
CA HIS A 33 6.33 -8.03 -12.95
C HIS A 33 7.11 -7.81 -14.25
N ARG A 34 7.27 -6.56 -14.69
CA ARG A 34 8.05 -6.25 -15.89
C ARG A 34 9.55 -6.49 -15.68
N VAL A 35 10.08 -6.10 -14.52
CA VAL A 35 11.48 -6.30 -14.16
C VAL A 35 11.79 -7.79 -13.91
N TYR A 36 10.87 -8.51 -13.27
CA TYR A 36 11.04 -9.91 -12.84
C TYR A 36 10.30 -10.93 -13.70
N ARG A 37 10.01 -10.62 -14.97
CA ARG A 37 9.26 -11.45 -15.94
C ARG A 37 9.76 -12.91 -16.10
N ILE A 38 10.93 -13.26 -15.55
CA ILE A 38 11.65 -14.51 -15.82
C ILE A 38 11.73 -15.42 -14.57
N VAL A 39 11.24 -14.98 -13.40
CA VAL A 39 11.40 -15.76 -12.16
C VAL A 39 10.27 -16.79 -12.02
N ASP A 40 10.54 -18.03 -12.44
CA ASP A 40 9.70 -19.22 -12.24
C ASP A 40 9.92 -19.79 -10.81
N GLY A 41 9.80 -18.93 -9.79
CA GLY A 41 10.14 -19.25 -8.39
C GLY A 41 9.59 -18.23 -7.39
N ALA A 42 9.73 -18.51 -6.09
CA ALA A 42 9.32 -17.59 -5.04
C ALA A 42 10.18 -16.32 -5.11
N ASP A 43 9.54 -15.17 -5.29
CA ASP A 43 10.21 -13.87 -5.21
C ASP A 43 10.38 -13.52 -3.73
N ASP A 44 11.34 -14.15 -3.05
CA ASP A 44 11.52 -14.00 -1.59
C ASP A 44 11.79 -12.54 -1.15
N ASP A 45 12.15 -11.65 -2.08
CA ASP A 45 12.49 -10.24 -1.83
C ASP A 45 11.42 -9.24 -2.34
N TRP A 46 10.26 -9.72 -2.78
CA TRP A 46 9.20 -8.86 -3.34
C TRP A 46 8.87 -7.68 -2.41
N ALA A 47 8.72 -7.91 -1.11
CA ALA A 47 8.35 -6.88 -0.15
C ALA A 47 9.45 -5.84 0.05
N SER A 48 10.72 -6.26 0.02
CA SER A 48 11.90 -5.39 0.05
C SER A 48 11.94 -4.45 -1.14
N TRP A 49 11.61 -4.97 -2.33
CA TRP A 49 11.57 -4.20 -3.56
C TRP A 49 10.41 -3.19 -3.54
N TYR A 50 9.22 -3.64 -3.17
CA TYR A 50 8.03 -2.78 -3.06
C TYR A 50 8.27 -1.64 -2.07
N ALA A 51 8.82 -1.92 -0.89
CA ALA A 51 9.09 -0.89 0.10
C ALA A 51 10.10 0.16 -0.42
N ASP A 52 11.12 -0.26 -1.17
CA ASP A 52 12.08 0.67 -1.75
C ASP A 52 11.44 1.53 -2.85
N TRP A 53 10.68 0.90 -3.75
CA TRP A 53 9.95 1.60 -4.82
C TRP A 53 8.94 2.60 -4.24
N LEU A 54 8.11 2.18 -3.30
CA LEU A 54 7.10 3.03 -2.67
C LEU A 54 7.70 4.19 -1.89
N ILE A 55 8.85 4.01 -1.23
CA ILE A 55 9.48 5.08 -0.45
C ILE A 55 10.22 6.07 -1.34
N ARG A 56 10.88 5.58 -2.40
CA ARG A 56 11.84 6.40 -3.17
C ARG A 56 11.34 6.85 -4.52
N LEU A 57 10.42 6.12 -5.12
CA LEU A 57 10.00 6.28 -6.53
C LEU A 57 8.51 6.60 -6.68
N SER A 58 7.78 6.76 -5.58
CA SER A 58 6.36 7.13 -5.59
C SER A 58 6.02 8.23 -4.59
N GLU A 59 4.77 8.69 -4.65
CA GLU A 59 4.21 9.74 -3.81
C GLU A 59 3.76 9.24 -2.43
N LEU A 60 3.98 7.97 -2.08
CA LEU A 60 3.53 7.39 -0.81
C LEU A 60 3.96 8.23 0.43
N PRO A 61 5.21 8.71 0.57
CA PRO A 61 5.59 9.53 1.72
C PRO A 61 4.80 10.84 1.83
N THR A 62 4.46 11.42 0.68
CA THR A 62 3.65 12.65 0.60
C THR A 62 2.21 12.36 1.01
N LEU A 63 1.63 11.27 0.49
CA LEU A 63 0.25 10.85 0.80
C LEU A 63 0.07 10.49 2.28
N LEU A 64 1.08 9.86 2.90
CA LEU A 64 1.07 9.53 4.33
C LEU A 64 1.48 10.73 5.23
N GLY A 65 1.99 11.82 4.66
CA GLY A 65 2.53 12.96 5.41
C GLY A 65 3.80 12.64 6.22
N THR A 66 4.39 11.46 6.02
CA THR A 66 5.62 11.00 6.65
C THR A 66 6.30 9.96 5.77
N THR A 67 7.62 9.85 5.85
CA THR A 67 8.36 8.76 5.18
C THR A 67 8.35 7.52 6.08
N PRO A 68 7.74 6.40 5.65
CA PRO A 68 7.76 5.16 6.41
C PRO A 68 9.19 4.65 6.62
N VAL A 69 9.44 4.01 7.77
CA VAL A 69 10.70 3.29 7.97
C VAL A 69 10.68 2.06 7.06
N ARG A 70 11.70 1.90 6.20
CA ARG A 70 11.75 0.81 5.21
C ARG A 70 11.52 -0.57 5.82
N SER A 71 12.20 -0.91 6.92
CA SER A 71 12.05 -2.23 7.56
C SER A 71 10.64 -2.47 8.11
N GLU A 72 9.99 -1.42 8.60
CA GLU A 72 8.61 -1.51 9.07
C GLU A 72 7.65 -1.72 7.89
N LEU A 73 7.80 -0.96 6.81
CA LEU A 73 6.98 -1.10 5.61
C LEU A 73 7.13 -2.49 4.98
N VAL A 74 8.35 -3.03 4.91
CA VAL A 74 8.59 -4.41 4.46
C VAL A 74 7.82 -5.40 5.33
N TRP A 75 7.91 -5.27 6.65
CA TRP A 75 7.20 -6.15 7.56
C TRP A 75 5.68 -6.04 7.38
N GLN A 76 5.14 -4.83 7.26
CA GLN A 76 3.70 -4.59 7.04
C GLN A 76 3.22 -5.24 5.73
N LEU A 77 3.95 -5.07 4.62
CA LEU A 77 3.59 -5.68 3.34
C LEU A 77 3.52 -7.21 3.44
N VAL A 78 4.50 -7.84 4.12
CA VAL A 78 4.49 -9.29 4.35
C VAL A 78 3.32 -9.73 5.23
N GLN A 79 2.95 -8.95 6.26
CA GLN A 79 1.77 -9.28 7.07
C GLN A 79 0.48 -9.15 6.26
N LEU A 80 0.34 -8.08 5.47
CA LEU A 80 -0.83 -7.84 4.63
C LEU A 80 -1.04 -8.97 3.62
N ASP A 81 0.03 -9.48 3.02
CA ASP A 81 -0.03 -10.63 2.10
C ASP A 81 -0.50 -11.91 2.79
N LYS A 82 0.01 -12.19 3.99
CA LYS A 82 -0.43 -13.31 4.80
C LYS A 82 -1.90 -13.18 5.20
N ASP A 83 -2.31 -12.00 5.64
CA ASP A 83 -3.68 -11.73 6.08
C ASP A 83 -4.65 -11.80 4.91
N PHE A 84 -4.35 -11.17 3.77
CA PHE A 84 -5.16 -11.23 2.56
C PHE A 84 -5.29 -12.66 2.03
N THR A 85 -4.20 -13.42 1.99
CA THR A 85 -4.21 -14.83 1.58
C THR A 85 -5.01 -15.70 2.55
N ARG A 86 -4.90 -15.45 3.86
CA ARG A 86 -5.61 -16.19 4.90
C ARG A 86 -7.10 -15.90 4.91
N GLU A 87 -7.48 -14.63 4.81
CA GLU A 87 -8.86 -14.18 4.93
C GLU A 87 -9.63 -14.31 3.61
N ALA A 88 -8.91 -14.31 2.48
CA ALA A 88 -9.46 -14.35 1.14
C ALA A 88 -10.68 -13.42 0.96
N PRO A 89 -10.59 -12.13 1.32
CA PRO A 89 -11.73 -11.22 1.34
C PRO A 89 -12.31 -10.94 -0.06
N GLY A 90 -11.61 -11.34 -1.13
CA GLY A 90 -11.93 -11.02 -2.51
C GLY A 90 -11.52 -9.59 -2.89
N GLY A 91 -11.78 -9.20 -4.14
CA GLY A 91 -11.40 -7.89 -4.67
C GLY A 91 -9.91 -7.76 -5.00
N ARG A 92 -9.47 -6.52 -5.22
CA ARG A 92 -8.07 -6.17 -5.49
C ARG A 92 -7.29 -6.14 -4.18
N TRP A 93 -6.11 -6.76 -4.15
CA TRP A 93 -5.24 -6.73 -2.97
C TRP A 93 -4.74 -5.31 -2.72
N GLU A 94 -4.58 -4.51 -3.77
CA GLU A 94 -4.15 -3.11 -3.69
C GLU A 94 -5.07 -2.28 -2.79
N ASP A 95 -6.39 -2.45 -2.94
CA ASP A 95 -7.40 -1.75 -2.13
C ASP A 95 -7.30 -2.15 -0.66
N TYR A 96 -7.10 -3.44 -0.37
CA TYR A 96 -6.96 -3.95 1.00
C TYR A 96 -5.70 -3.40 1.68
N TYR A 97 -4.58 -3.39 0.96
CA TYR A 97 -3.29 -2.94 1.48
C TYR A 97 -3.33 -1.44 1.73
N ALA A 98 -3.83 -0.65 0.76
CA ALA A 98 -3.96 0.79 0.90
C ALA A 98 -4.80 1.20 2.11
N ALA A 99 -5.94 0.55 2.32
CA ALA A 99 -6.82 0.83 3.46
C ALA A 99 -6.12 0.60 4.81
N SER A 100 -5.26 -0.43 4.89
CA SER A 100 -4.50 -0.74 6.11
C SER A 100 -3.33 0.21 6.33
N LEU A 101 -2.60 0.58 5.27
CA LEU A 101 -1.51 1.56 5.32
C LEU A 101 -2.01 2.94 5.78
N VAL A 102 -3.15 3.42 5.26
CA VAL A 102 -3.76 4.69 5.69
C VAL A 102 -4.25 4.63 7.15
N SER A 103 -4.73 3.47 7.59
CA SER A 103 -5.22 3.28 8.96
C SER A 103 -4.11 3.16 10.01
N GLY A 104 -2.85 2.97 9.59
CA GLY A 104 -1.71 2.75 10.50
C GLY A 104 -1.84 1.48 11.34
N ARG A 105 -2.54 0.45 10.83
CA ARG A 105 -2.59 -0.86 11.49
C ARG A 105 -1.26 -1.57 11.28
N SER A 106 -0.30 -1.30 12.17
CA SER A 106 0.88 -2.13 12.43
C SER A 106 0.55 -3.19 13.47
#